data_AF-A0A537JYX5-F1
#
_entry.id   AF-A0A537JYX5-F1
#
_cell.length_a   1.000
_cell.length_b   1.000
_cell.length_c   1.000
_cell.angle_alpha   90.00
_cell.angle_beta   90.00
_cell.angle_gamma   90.00
#
_symmetry.space_group_name_H-M   'P 1'
#
loop_
_entity.id
_entity.type
_entity.pdbx_description
1 polymer ?
#
loop_
_entity_poly.entity_id
_entity_poly.type
_entity_poly.pdbx_seq_one_letter_code
_entity_poly.pdbx_strand_id
1 'polypeptide(L)'
;MKIGVVADIHCGPDSDTQLGSQAPVLLEGFCDAMEAFGPDLLVDLGDRINPVASRQDRQRTVWVRRRLLEIGVPVLHVLGNTDVGNLTKAELAPLLEQGRPYACLERYDPRIVLLNSQDPPFEQAGGEIGPEQMAWLADVLERGSGPALIFGHHPLDEQDLRGHRYFAAHPDRACVRNRERVRGLLERSGRVLAVFAGHLHWTRAAVINGIPYVTLGSLVDCAYTGGRPAGTFAAVTIRGRNVEVRVSGLQPEQFHFGTT
;
A
#
# COMPACT_ATOMS: atom_id res chain seq x y z
N MET A 1 -18.79 -1.20 0.87
CA MET A 1 -17.60 -1.94 0.42
C MET A 1 -16.71 -2.24 1.62
N LYS A 2 -16.12 -3.42 1.68
CA LYS A 2 -15.14 -3.85 2.67
C LYS A 2 -13.84 -4.23 1.96
N ILE A 3 -12.70 -3.75 2.45
CA ILE A 3 -11.39 -3.99 1.84
C ILE A 3 -10.45 -4.48 2.94
N GLY A 4 -9.80 -5.62 2.70
CA GLY A 4 -8.65 -6.05 3.48
C GLY A 4 -7.39 -5.42 2.93
N VAL A 5 -6.54 -4.83 3.77
CA VAL A 5 -5.32 -4.15 3.34
C VAL A 5 -4.12 -4.67 4.12
N VAL A 6 -3.05 -5.00 3.40
CA VAL A 6 -1.76 -5.40 3.97
C VAL A 6 -0.63 -4.69 3.22
N ALA A 7 0.46 -4.39 3.90
CA ALA A 7 1.63 -3.70 3.35
C ALA A 7 2.92 -4.32 3.90
N ASP A 8 4.01 -4.15 3.15
CA ASP A 8 5.38 -4.38 3.63
C ASP A 8 5.51 -5.76 4.29
N ILE A 9 5.07 -6.80 3.56
CA ILE A 9 5.06 -8.20 3.99
C ILE A 9 6.49 -8.70 4.16
N HIS A 10 7.41 -8.23 3.30
CA HIS A 10 8.83 -8.52 3.37
C HIS A 10 9.17 -10.00 3.55
N CYS A 11 8.39 -10.90 2.92
CA CYS A 11 8.59 -12.34 3.03
C CYS A 11 10.00 -12.71 2.52
N GLY A 12 10.78 -13.38 3.35
CA GLY A 12 12.17 -13.70 3.02
C GLY A 12 13.05 -13.91 4.26
N PRO A 13 14.38 -13.78 4.13
CA PRO A 13 15.26 -13.74 5.31
C PRO A 13 15.01 -12.47 6.13
N ASP A 14 15.35 -12.52 7.41
CA ASP A 14 15.33 -11.34 8.26
C ASP A 14 16.40 -10.33 7.79
N SER A 15 16.06 -9.04 7.83
CA SER A 15 16.93 -7.94 7.40
C SER A 15 16.73 -6.74 8.31
N ASP A 16 17.75 -6.40 9.10
CA ASP A 16 17.67 -5.38 10.16
C ASP A 16 16.47 -5.65 11.09
N THR A 17 15.46 -4.77 11.10
CA THR A 17 14.24 -4.93 11.90
C THR A 17 13.09 -5.60 11.13
N GLN A 18 13.25 -5.89 9.84
CA GLN A 18 12.26 -6.58 9.02
C GLN A 18 12.40 -8.09 9.24
N LEU A 19 11.53 -8.66 10.08
CA LEU A 19 11.56 -10.08 10.43
C LEU A 19 10.85 -10.94 9.36
N GLY A 20 11.36 -10.89 8.13
CA GLY A 20 10.76 -11.53 6.96
C GLY A 20 10.52 -13.04 7.09
N SER A 21 11.27 -13.72 7.98
CA SER A 21 11.06 -15.14 8.27
C SER A 21 9.73 -15.42 8.97
N GLN A 22 9.14 -14.41 9.60
CA GLN A 22 7.84 -14.47 10.28
C GLN A 22 6.66 -14.18 9.34
N ALA A 23 6.90 -13.73 8.11
CA ALA A 23 5.83 -13.42 7.15
C ALA A 23 4.84 -14.59 6.96
N PRO A 24 5.24 -15.88 6.90
CA PRO A 24 4.29 -16.96 6.73
C PRO A 24 3.24 -17.08 7.84
N VAL A 25 3.66 -17.10 9.10
CA VAL A 25 2.73 -17.22 10.23
C VAL A 25 1.88 -15.96 10.40
N LEU A 26 2.43 -14.78 10.10
CA LEU A 26 1.67 -13.53 10.17
C LEU A 26 0.65 -13.39 9.04
N LEU A 27 0.97 -13.92 7.84
CA LEU A 27 0.01 -14.00 6.75
C LEU A 27 -1.12 -14.98 7.04
N GLU A 28 -0.86 -16.09 7.76
CA GLU A 28 -1.93 -16.97 8.25
C GLU A 28 -2.89 -16.18 9.16
N GLY A 29 -2.35 -15.43 10.14
CA GLY A 29 -3.17 -14.58 11.01
C GLY A 29 -3.95 -13.49 10.26
N PHE A 30 -3.36 -12.92 9.20
CA PHE A 30 -4.07 -12.01 8.30
C PHE A 30 -5.21 -12.72 7.56
N CYS A 31 -4.96 -13.91 6.99
CA CYS A 31 -5.97 -14.71 6.30
C CYS A 31 -7.16 -15.02 7.22
N ASP A 32 -6.91 -15.54 8.42
CA ASP A 32 -7.95 -15.84 9.42
C ASP A 32 -8.81 -14.60 9.74
N ALA A 33 -8.15 -13.45 9.93
CA ALA A 33 -8.84 -12.19 10.19
C ALA A 33 -9.67 -11.72 8.98
N MET A 34 -9.19 -11.92 7.77
CA MET A 34 -9.92 -11.56 6.54
C MET A 34 -11.09 -12.50 6.28
N GLU A 35 -10.96 -13.80 6.54
CA GLU A 35 -12.08 -14.75 6.48
C GLU A 35 -13.21 -14.34 7.44
N ALA A 36 -12.86 -13.96 8.67
CA ALA A 36 -13.83 -13.47 9.64
C ALA A 36 -14.45 -12.10 9.25
N PHE A 37 -13.67 -11.21 8.64
CA PHE A 37 -14.13 -9.89 8.22
C PHE A 37 -15.05 -9.94 6.99
N GLY A 38 -14.80 -10.88 6.08
CA GLY A 38 -15.49 -11.02 4.80
C GLY A 38 -15.32 -9.80 3.90
N PRO A 39 -14.10 -9.48 3.43
CA PRO A 39 -13.86 -8.36 2.52
C PRO A 39 -14.44 -8.62 1.13
N ASP A 40 -14.75 -7.56 0.38
CA ASP A 40 -15.13 -7.65 -1.04
C ASP A 40 -13.91 -7.81 -1.94
N LEU A 41 -12.74 -7.35 -1.48
CA LEU A 41 -11.44 -7.47 -2.14
C LEU A 41 -10.29 -7.26 -1.14
N LEU A 42 -9.08 -7.60 -1.56
CA LEU A 42 -7.85 -7.27 -0.87
C LEU A 42 -7.02 -6.27 -1.66
N VAL A 43 -6.27 -5.42 -0.94
CA VAL A 43 -5.20 -4.60 -1.51
C VAL A 43 -3.90 -4.92 -0.79
N ASP A 44 -2.92 -5.32 -1.57
CA ASP A 44 -1.54 -5.54 -1.16
C ASP A 44 -0.71 -4.35 -1.64
N LEU A 45 -0.28 -3.53 -0.68
CA LEU A 45 0.32 -2.21 -0.89
C LEU A 45 1.79 -2.26 -1.35
N GLY A 46 2.36 -3.44 -1.60
CA GLY A 46 3.73 -3.60 -2.09
C GLY A 46 4.73 -3.96 -1.00
N ASP A 47 6.00 -4.07 -1.41
CA ASP A 47 7.12 -4.56 -0.59
C ASP A 47 6.82 -5.97 -0.03
N ARG A 48 6.54 -6.89 -0.96
CA ARG A 48 6.11 -8.26 -0.63
C ARG A 48 7.23 -9.11 -0.07
N ILE A 49 8.47 -8.79 -0.42
CA ILE A 49 9.62 -9.65 -0.24
C ILE A 49 10.83 -8.90 0.32
N ASN A 50 11.63 -9.60 1.10
CA ASN A 50 13.03 -9.21 1.32
C ASN A 50 13.86 -9.75 0.15
N PRO A 51 14.42 -8.88 -0.70
CA PRO A 51 15.07 -9.28 -1.94
C PRO A 51 16.38 -10.03 -1.64
N VAL A 52 16.59 -11.15 -2.34
CA VAL A 52 17.82 -11.95 -2.22
C VAL A 52 18.46 -12.17 -3.58
N ALA A 53 17.69 -12.71 -4.52
CA ALA A 53 18.10 -12.93 -5.90
C ALA A 53 16.87 -13.24 -6.75
N SER A 54 16.92 -12.92 -8.04
CA SER A 54 15.78 -13.01 -8.97
C SER A 54 14.99 -14.33 -8.89
N ARG A 55 15.66 -15.49 -8.78
CA ARG A 55 14.97 -16.79 -8.69
C ARG A 55 14.14 -16.91 -7.40
N GLN A 56 14.73 -16.63 -6.25
CA GLN A 56 14.07 -16.70 -4.95
C GLN A 56 12.96 -15.66 -4.84
N ASP A 57 13.22 -14.46 -5.36
CA ASP A 57 12.30 -13.34 -5.33
C ASP A 57 11.05 -13.66 -6.16
N ARG A 58 11.22 -14.26 -7.35
CA ARG A 58 10.10 -14.79 -8.16
C ARG A 58 9.27 -15.82 -7.39
N GLN A 59 9.93 -16.77 -6.73
CA GLN A 59 9.25 -17.83 -5.98
C GLN A 59 8.45 -17.25 -4.80
N ARG A 60 9.02 -16.29 -4.06
CA ARG A 60 8.36 -15.66 -2.93
C ARG A 60 7.22 -14.75 -3.35
N THR A 61 7.38 -13.95 -4.40
CA THR A 61 6.28 -13.14 -4.94
C THR A 61 5.07 -13.99 -5.33
N VAL A 62 5.30 -15.12 -6.03
CA VAL A 62 4.23 -16.07 -6.38
C VAL A 62 3.62 -16.70 -5.13
N TRP A 63 4.44 -17.06 -4.14
CA TRP A 63 3.97 -17.65 -2.88
C TRP A 63 3.09 -16.67 -2.10
N VAL A 64 3.53 -15.42 -1.90
CA VAL A 64 2.74 -14.36 -1.24
C VAL A 64 1.41 -14.14 -1.96
N ARG A 65 1.44 -14.00 -3.29
CA ARG A 65 0.21 -13.85 -4.08
C ARG A 65 -0.76 -15.02 -3.87
N ARG A 66 -0.26 -16.26 -3.92
CA ARG A 66 -1.10 -17.45 -3.72
C ARG A 66 -1.76 -17.46 -2.36
N ARG A 67 -1.01 -17.12 -1.29
CA ARG A 67 -1.56 -16.99 0.06
C ARG A 67 -2.71 -16.00 0.15
N LEU A 68 -2.55 -14.82 -0.46
CA LEU A 68 -3.61 -13.81 -0.47
C LEU A 68 -4.85 -14.26 -1.26
N LEU A 69 -4.67 -15.02 -2.35
CA LEU A 69 -5.76 -15.52 -3.19
C LEU A 69 -6.60 -16.61 -2.50
N GLU A 70 -6.07 -17.30 -1.49
CA GLU A 70 -6.80 -18.35 -0.77
C GLU A 70 -8.04 -17.82 -0.04
N ILE A 71 -8.08 -16.52 0.28
CA ILE A 71 -9.25 -15.86 0.87
C ILE A 71 -10.47 -15.87 -0.09
N GLY A 72 -10.25 -16.12 -1.39
CA GLY A 72 -11.34 -16.33 -2.36
C GLY A 72 -11.95 -15.05 -2.91
N VAL A 73 -11.28 -13.90 -2.73
CA VAL A 73 -11.72 -12.59 -3.23
C VAL A 73 -10.66 -11.97 -4.14
N PRO A 74 -11.00 -10.99 -5.01
CA PRO A 74 -10.02 -10.33 -5.85
C PRO A 74 -8.90 -9.69 -5.02
N VAL A 75 -7.65 -9.83 -5.47
CA VAL A 75 -6.47 -9.20 -4.85
C VAL A 75 -5.89 -8.18 -5.82
N LEU A 76 -5.72 -6.94 -5.36
CA LEU A 76 -5.12 -5.85 -6.10
C LEU A 76 -3.69 -5.61 -5.60
N HIS A 77 -2.74 -5.50 -6.52
CA HIS A 77 -1.33 -5.45 -6.19
C HIS A 77 -0.72 -4.08 -6.56
N VAL A 78 -0.17 -3.40 -5.56
CA VAL A 78 0.66 -2.21 -5.74
C VAL A 78 2.14 -2.61 -5.70
N LEU A 79 2.98 -1.96 -6.48
CA LEU A 79 4.42 -2.23 -6.50
C LEU A 79 5.15 -1.33 -5.50
N GLY A 80 5.94 -1.95 -4.62
CA GLY A 80 6.89 -1.26 -3.76
C GLY A 80 8.33 -1.28 -4.29
N ASN A 81 9.22 -0.55 -3.64
CA ASN A 81 10.63 -0.45 -4.04
C ASN A 81 11.39 -1.77 -3.89
N THR A 82 11.11 -2.57 -2.87
CA THR A 82 11.81 -3.87 -2.71
C THR A 82 11.32 -4.91 -3.72
N ASP A 83 10.08 -4.81 -4.21
CA ASP A 83 9.57 -5.68 -5.27
C ASP A 83 10.39 -5.54 -6.56
N VAL A 84 10.82 -4.31 -6.88
CA VAL A 84 11.56 -3.98 -8.11
C VAL A 84 13.08 -3.96 -7.94
N GLY A 85 13.60 -4.50 -6.84
CA GLY A 85 15.04 -4.55 -6.57
C GLY A 85 15.79 -5.51 -7.51
N ASN A 86 15.41 -6.79 -7.49
CA ASN A 86 16.03 -7.84 -8.33
C ASN A 86 15.16 -8.28 -9.51
N LEU A 87 13.94 -7.72 -9.63
CA LEU A 87 12.98 -8.04 -10.68
C LEU A 87 12.54 -6.78 -11.39
N THR A 88 12.45 -6.85 -12.71
CA THR A 88 11.83 -5.76 -13.48
C THR A 88 10.31 -5.81 -13.36
N LYS A 89 9.64 -4.68 -13.60
CA LYS A 89 8.16 -4.63 -13.67
C LYS A 89 7.59 -5.60 -14.72
N ALA A 90 8.31 -5.78 -15.82
CA ALA A 90 7.93 -6.72 -16.89
C ALA A 90 7.99 -8.18 -16.42
N GLU A 91 8.92 -8.51 -15.51
CA GLU A 91 8.99 -9.84 -14.90
C GLU A 91 7.95 -10.04 -13.80
N LEU A 92 7.59 -8.99 -13.05
CA LEU A 92 6.56 -9.03 -12.00
C LEU A 92 5.15 -9.17 -12.58
N ALA A 93 4.84 -8.50 -13.69
CA ALA A 93 3.52 -8.49 -14.32
C ALA A 93 2.89 -9.89 -14.48
N PRO A 94 3.56 -10.89 -15.09
CA PRO A 94 3.01 -12.24 -15.21
C PRO A 94 2.95 -13.01 -13.88
N LEU A 95 3.78 -12.69 -12.88
CA LEU A 95 3.75 -13.35 -11.57
C LEU A 95 2.55 -12.87 -10.74
N LEU A 96 2.22 -11.59 -10.89
CA LEU A 96 1.09 -10.95 -10.23
C LEU A 96 -0.23 -11.08 -11.01
N GLU A 97 -0.16 -11.59 -12.25
CA GLU A 97 -1.26 -11.58 -13.24
C GLU A 97 -1.87 -10.18 -13.39
N GLN A 98 -1.02 -9.16 -13.36
CA GLN A 98 -1.41 -7.76 -13.45
C GLN A 98 -0.81 -7.13 -14.71
N GLY A 99 -1.67 -6.63 -15.59
CA GLY A 99 -1.24 -6.12 -16.91
C GLY A 99 -0.45 -4.81 -16.85
N ARG A 100 -0.96 -3.81 -16.11
CA ARG A 100 -0.29 -2.51 -15.93
C ARG A 100 0.02 -2.28 -14.44
N PRO A 101 1.13 -1.59 -14.10
CA PRO A 101 1.51 -1.37 -12.71
C PRO A 101 0.66 -0.30 -12.01
N TYR A 102 -0.17 0.43 -12.75
CA TYR A 102 -1.20 1.35 -12.26
C TYR A 102 -2.49 1.13 -13.06
N ALA A 103 -3.65 1.38 -12.44
CA ALA A 103 -4.95 1.11 -13.04
C ALA A 103 -6.10 1.86 -12.37
N CYS A 104 -7.19 2.08 -13.09
CA CYS A 104 -8.47 2.52 -12.56
C CYS A 104 -9.48 1.39 -12.75
N LEU A 105 -10.06 0.91 -11.67
CA LEU A 105 -11.01 -0.18 -11.66
C LEU A 105 -12.41 0.39 -11.44
N GLU A 106 -13.11 0.64 -12.55
CA GLU A 106 -14.43 1.29 -12.54
C GLU A 106 -15.59 0.37 -12.14
N ARG A 107 -15.35 -0.95 -12.09
CA ARG A 107 -16.36 -1.93 -11.66
C ARG A 107 -16.74 -1.84 -10.18
N TYR A 108 -16.05 -1.01 -9.41
CA TYR A 108 -16.24 -0.80 -7.98
C TYR A 108 -16.85 0.58 -7.73
N ASP A 109 -17.66 0.69 -6.67
CA ASP A 109 -18.18 1.96 -6.15
C ASP A 109 -17.91 2.05 -4.64
N PRO A 110 -16.98 2.92 -4.18
CA PRO A 110 -16.16 3.85 -4.97
C PRO A 110 -15.20 3.16 -5.95
N ARG A 111 -14.80 3.88 -7.00
CA ARG A 111 -13.79 3.39 -7.94
C ARG A 111 -12.45 3.21 -7.23
N ILE A 112 -11.66 2.24 -7.67
CA ILE A 112 -10.32 1.99 -7.11
C ILE A 112 -9.26 2.45 -8.09
N VAL A 113 -8.34 3.29 -7.64
CA VAL A 113 -7.20 3.75 -8.43
C VAL A 113 -5.91 3.26 -7.77
N LEU A 114 -5.14 2.48 -8.52
CA LEU A 114 -3.82 2.02 -8.12
C LEU A 114 -2.77 2.92 -8.78
N LEU A 115 -1.84 3.44 -7.98
CA LEU A 115 -0.70 4.23 -8.42
C LEU A 115 0.59 3.42 -8.33
N ASN A 116 1.49 3.64 -9.27
CA ASN A 116 2.84 3.09 -9.26
C ASN A 116 3.85 4.20 -8.99
N SER A 117 4.33 4.30 -7.75
CA SER A 117 5.38 5.25 -7.35
C SER A 117 6.79 4.80 -7.73
N GLN A 118 6.98 3.60 -8.28
CA GLN A 118 8.28 3.12 -8.75
C GLN A 118 8.50 3.48 -10.23
N ASP A 119 7.95 4.60 -10.70
CA ASP A 119 7.98 4.98 -12.12
C ASP A 119 8.19 6.48 -12.34
N PRO A 120 9.42 7.01 -12.20
CA PRO A 120 10.66 6.26 -11.94
C PRO A 120 10.89 5.95 -10.44
N PRO A 121 11.70 4.93 -10.13
CA PRO A 121 12.28 4.79 -8.79
C PRO A 121 13.25 5.95 -8.51
N PHE A 122 13.45 6.28 -7.24
CA PHE A 122 14.36 7.36 -6.83
C PHE A 122 15.26 6.89 -5.68
N GLU A 123 16.58 7.03 -5.81
CA GLU A 123 17.54 6.81 -4.70
C GLU A 123 17.30 5.50 -3.91
N GLN A 124 17.11 4.39 -4.63
CA GLN A 124 16.88 3.01 -4.15
C GLN A 124 15.54 2.76 -3.41
N ALA A 125 15.11 3.65 -2.53
CA ALA A 125 13.94 3.47 -1.69
C ALA A 125 12.83 4.49 -1.95
N GLY A 126 13.13 5.63 -2.59
CA GLY A 126 12.13 6.63 -2.93
C GLY A 126 11.40 6.33 -4.25
N GLY A 127 10.42 7.18 -4.55
CA GLY A 127 9.56 7.00 -5.72
C GLY A 127 8.96 8.29 -6.25
N GLU A 128 8.50 8.24 -7.51
CA GLU A 128 7.82 9.32 -8.20
C GLU A 128 6.67 8.77 -9.07
N ILE A 129 5.64 9.60 -9.28
CA ILE A 129 4.63 9.36 -10.32
C ILE A 129 5.05 10.06 -11.60
N GLY A 130 5.51 9.30 -12.59
CA GLY A 130 6.06 9.81 -13.84
C GLY A 130 5.03 10.57 -14.69
N PRO A 131 5.51 11.33 -15.70
CA PRO A 131 4.66 12.25 -16.47
C PRO A 131 3.51 11.56 -17.20
N GLU A 132 3.73 10.36 -17.76
CA GLU A 132 2.66 9.58 -18.41
C GLU A 132 1.56 9.20 -17.43
N GLN A 133 1.94 8.70 -16.24
CA GLN A 133 1.00 8.33 -15.20
C GLN A 133 0.29 9.56 -14.61
N MET A 134 0.96 10.70 -14.50
CA MET A 134 0.35 11.97 -14.08
C MET A 134 -0.73 12.44 -15.06
N ALA A 135 -0.45 12.38 -16.37
CA ALA A 135 -1.44 12.71 -17.40
C ALA A 135 -2.62 11.73 -17.37
N TRP A 136 -2.33 10.43 -17.28
CA TRP A 136 -3.36 9.40 -17.12
C TRP A 136 -4.22 9.60 -15.87
N LEU A 137 -3.61 9.95 -14.73
CA LEU A 137 -4.33 10.18 -13.49
C LEU A 137 -5.26 11.41 -13.60
N ALA A 138 -4.80 12.47 -14.25
CA ALA A 138 -5.64 13.64 -14.54
C ALA A 138 -6.88 13.23 -15.36
N ASP A 139 -6.70 12.46 -16.43
CA ASP A 139 -7.79 11.98 -17.28
C ASP A 139 -8.77 11.07 -16.53
N VAL A 140 -8.26 10.13 -15.73
CA VAL A 140 -9.08 9.22 -14.90
C VAL A 140 -9.92 9.99 -13.88
N LEU A 141 -9.31 11.01 -13.28
CA LEU A 141 -9.97 11.84 -12.29
C LEU A 141 -10.96 12.80 -12.92
N GLU A 142 -10.74 13.27 -14.16
CA GLU A 142 -11.64 14.17 -14.88
C GLU A 142 -12.86 13.44 -15.47
N ARG A 143 -12.63 12.33 -16.18
CA ARG A 143 -13.68 11.56 -16.89
C ARG A 143 -14.58 10.77 -15.95
N GLY A 144 -14.05 10.41 -14.80
CA GLY A 144 -14.74 9.59 -13.82
C GLY A 144 -15.95 10.26 -13.18
N SER A 145 -17.10 9.59 -13.17
CA SER A 145 -18.21 9.93 -12.29
C SER A 145 -18.05 9.21 -10.94
N GLY A 146 -18.43 9.88 -9.85
CA GLY A 146 -18.46 9.28 -8.52
C GLY A 146 -17.13 9.22 -7.76
N PRO A 147 -17.17 8.75 -6.49
CA PRO A 147 -16.05 8.75 -5.57
C PRO A 147 -14.94 7.77 -5.98
N ALA A 148 -13.72 8.02 -5.48
CA ALA A 148 -12.55 7.17 -5.72
C ALA A 148 -11.74 6.93 -4.44
N LEU A 149 -11.15 5.74 -4.33
CA LEU A 149 -10.11 5.39 -3.37
C LEU A 149 -8.78 5.25 -4.11
N ILE A 150 -7.72 5.82 -3.56
CA ILE A 150 -6.38 5.77 -4.14
C ILE A 150 -5.50 4.84 -3.30
N PHE A 151 -4.76 3.95 -3.95
CA PHE A 151 -3.77 3.09 -3.31
C PHE A 151 -2.43 3.26 -4.02
N GLY A 152 -1.38 3.50 -3.26
CA GLY A 152 0.00 3.58 -3.76
C GLY A 152 0.95 3.01 -2.72
N HIS A 153 2.21 2.76 -3.07
CA HIS A 153 3.15 2.23 -2.08
C HIS A 153 3.68 3.35 -1.19
N HIS A 154 4.20 4.40 -1.81
CA HIS A 154 4.77 5.54 -1.12
C HIS A 154 3.67 6.51 -0.67
N PRO A 155 3.75 7.07 0.56
CA PRO A 155 2.83 8.08 1.02
C PRO A 155 2.79 9.32 0.13
N LEU A 156 1.60 9.90 0.05
CA LEU A 156 1.33 11.15 -0.66
C LEU A 156 1.13 12.33 0.30
N ASP A 157 1.15 12.14 1.61
CA ASP A 157 1.07 13.19 2.63
C ASP A 157 2.47 13.66 3.09
N GLU A 158 2.48 14.68 3.94
CA GLU A 158 3.69 15.13 4.64
C GLU A 158 3.68 14.53 6.05
N GLN A 159 4.74 13.79 6.41
CA GLN A 159 4.85 13.18 7.73
C GLN A 159 6.08 13.70 8.48
N ASP A 160 5.95 13.85 9.80
CA ASP A 160 7.08 14.16 10.68
C ASP A 160 7.92 12.90 10.88
N LEU A 161 9.12 12.89 10.30
CA LEU A 161 10.05 11.76 10.30
C LEU A 161 11.05 11.80 11.45
N ARG A 162 10.90 12.71 12.43
CA ARG A 162 11.79 12.74 13.59
C ARG A 162 11.73 11.40 14.33
N GLY A 163 12.90 10.77 14.48
CA GLY A 163 13.02 9.46 15.13
C GLY A 163 12.60 8.27 14.27
N HIS A 164 12.25 8.47 13.00
CA HIS A 164 11.94 7.37 12.09
C HIS A 164 13.18 6.51 11.80
N ARG A 165 13.05 5.18 11.92
CA ARG A 165 14.15 4.21 11.74
C ARG A 165 14.87 4.36 10.40
N TYR A 166 14.11 4.36 9.31
CA TYR A 166 14.66 4.36 7.94
C TYR A 166 14.88 5.74 7.34
N PHE A 167 13.96 6.69 7.57
CA PHE A 167 13.91 7.93 6.79
C PHE A 167 14.24 9.20 7.57
N ALA A 168 14.57 9.13 8.87
CA ALA A 168 14.98 10.33 9.61
C ALA A 168 16.23 11.00 9.01
N ALA A 169 17.17 10.20 8.50
CA ALA A 169 18.39 10.68 7.85
C ALA A 169 18.20 10.96 6.34
N HIS A 170 17.15 10.42 5.72
CA HIS A 170 16.88 10.50 4.28
C HIS A 170 15.40 10.80 4.01
N PRO A 171 14.88 11.94 4.46
CA PRO A 171 13.45 12.26 4.38
C PRO A 171 12.96 12.44 2.94
N ASP A 172 13.86 12.69 1.99
CA ASP A 172 13.60 12.80 0.56
C ASP A 172 13.13 11.48 -0.08
N ARG A 173 13.38 10.34 0.58
CA ARG A 173 13.02 8.99 0.11
C ARG A 173 11.73 8.45 0.75
N ALA A 174 11.17 9.17 1.71
CA ALA A 174 10.06 8.69 2.54
C ALA A 174 8.70 8.77 1.85
N CYS A 175 8.50 9.76 0.97
CA CYS A 175 7.22 10.00 0.30
C CYS A 175 7.45 10.14 -1.20
N VAL A 176 6.37 10.11 -1.99
CA VAL A 176 6.46 10.38 -3.43
C VAL A 176 7.09 11.77 -3.67
N ARG A 177 8.10 11.84 -4.54
CA ARG A 177 8.88 13.06 -4.78
C ARG A 177 8.03 14.22 -5.30
N ASN A 178 7.13 13.94 -6.23
CA ASN A 178 6.20 14.92 -6.79
C ASN A 178 4.80 14.90 -6.15
N ARG A 179 4.68 14.41 -4.90
CA ARG A 179 3.40 14.26 -4.17
C ARG A 179 2.54 15.51 -4.15
N GLU A 180 3.11 16.71 -4.05
CA GLU A 180 2.33 17.95 -4.07
C GLU A 180 1.53 18.09 -5.38
N ARG A 181 2.15 17.77 -6.52
CA ARG A 181 1.47 17.79 -7.82
C ARG A 181 0.40 16.70 -7.92
N VAL A 182 0.68 15.53 -7.37
CA VAL A 182 -0.29 14.42 -7.30
C VAL A 182 -1.50 14.83 -6.46
N ARG A 183 -1.28 15.30 -5.22
CA ARG A 183 -2.33 15.79 -4.32
C ARG A 183 -3.16 16.89 -4.98
N GLY A 184 -2.54 17.84 -5.67
CA GLY A 184 -3.27 18.87 -6.40
C GLY A 184 -4.26 18.31 -7.42
N LEU A 185 -3.95 17.20 -8.10
CA LEU A 185 -4.92 16.52 -8.99
C LEU A 185 -6.05 15.87 -8.19
N LEU A 186 -5.71 15.18 -7.09
CA LEU A 186 -6.69 14.52 -6.21
C LEU A 186 -7.69 15.54 -5.66
N GLU A 187 -7.20 16.66 -5.14
CA GLU A 187 -7.97 17.76 -4.54
C GLU A 187 -8.88 18.43 -5.56
N ARG A 188 -8.34 18.82 -6.73
CA ARG A 188 -9.13 19.45 -7.80
C ARG A 188 -10.26 18.56 -8.31
N SER A 189 -10.11 17.24 -8.23
CA SER A 189 -11.17 16.32 -8.67
C SER A 189 -12.42 16.38 -7.80
N GLY A 190 -12.30 16.71 -6.50
CA GLY A 190 -13.37 16.62 -5.51
C GLY A 190 -13.94 15.21 -5.29
N ARG A 191 -13.31 14.17 -5.86
CA ARG A 191 -13.84 12.81 -5.95
C ARG A 191 -13.17 11.83 -5.00
N VAL A 192 -11.97 12.15 -4.50
CA VAL A 192 -11.19 11.21 -3.68
C VAL A 192 -11.74 11.14 -2.25
N LEU A 193 -12.03 9.93 -1.78
CA LEU A 193 -12.50 9.68 -0.41
C LEU A 193 -11.38 9.36 0.57
N ALA A 194 -10.31 8.71 0.12
CA ALA A 194 -9.14 8.39 0.93
C ALA A 194 -7.98 7.92 0.03
N VAL A 195 -6.76 8.05 0.55
CA VAL A 195 -5.52 7.57 -0.03
C VAL A 195 -4.84 6.63 0.95
N PHE A 196 -4.39 5.47 0.48
CA PHE A 196 -3.70 4.46 1.30
C PHE A 196 -2.28 4.20 0.78
N ALA A 197 -1.34 4.06 1.71
CA ALA A 197 0.07 3.79 1.44
C ALA A 197 0.71 2.84 2.48
N GLY A 198 1.88 2.28 2.16
CA GLY A 198 2.74 1.50 3.05
C GLY A 198 4.08 2.22 3.26
N HIS A 199 5.20 1.51 3.08
CA HIS A 199 6.58 2.02 2.95
C HIS A 199 7.23 2.54 4.23
N LEU A 200 6.51 3.30 5.06
CA LEU A 200 7.08 3.88 6.29
C LEU A 200 7.12 2.91 7.48
N HIS A 201 6.46 1.76 7.35
CA HIS A 201 6.41 0.70 8.36
C HIS A 201 5.82 1.13 9.71
N TRP A 202 5.16 2.29 9.75
CA TRP A 202 4.37 2.75 10.88
C TRP A 202 2.96 3.14 10.43
N THR A 203 2.01 3.10 11.36
CA THR A 203 0.65 3.53 11.06
C THR A 203 0.48 5.01 11.35
N ARG A 204 0.10 5.79 10.35
CA ARG A 204 -0.17 7.23 10.48
C ARG A 204 -1.36 7.62 9.62
N ALA A 205 -2.06 8.67 10.03
CA ALA A 205 -3.10 9.27 9.22
C ALA A 205 -3.07 10.79 9.33
N ALA A 206 -3.40 11.46 8.23
CA ALA A 206 -3.57 12.90 8.14
C ALA A 206 -4.76 13.23 7.23
N VAL A 207 -5.34 14.41 7.40
CA VAL A 207 -6.35 14.94 6.47
C VAL A 207 -5.80 16.22 5.86
N ILE A 208 -5.68 16.24 4.53
CA ILE A 208 -5.18 17.39 3.77
C ILE A 208 -6.26 17.80 2.80
N ASN A 209 -6.72 19.05 2.90
CA ASN A 209 -7.76 19.61 2.02
C ASN A 209 -9.03 18.73 1.91
N GLY A 210 -9.41 18.12 3.04
CA GLY A 210 -10.58 17.24 3.14
C GLY A 210 -10.36 15.80 2.66
N ILE A 211 -9.17 15.44 2.19
CA ILE A 211 -8.82 14.08 1.78
C ILE A 211 -8.02 13.40 2.91
N PRO A 212 -8.48 12.25 3.44
CA PRO A 212 -7.70 11.39 4.33
C PRO A 212 -6.56 10.68 3.59
N TYR A 213 -5.39 10.67 4.22
CA TYR A 213 -4.21 9.91 3.82
C TYR A 213 -3.86 8.96 4.97
N VAL A 214 -3.75 7.68 4.69
CA VAL A 214 -3.46 6.63 5.67
C VAL A 214 -2.24 5.87 5.21
N THR A 215 -1.19 5.90 6.01
CA THR A 215 -0.04 5.01 5.88
C THR A 215 -0.21 3.85 6.84
N LEU A 216 -0.13 2.63 6.32
CA LEU A 216 -0.22 1.40 7.08
C LEU A 216 1.19 0.95 7.50
N GLY A 217 1.30 0.45 8.73
CA GLY A 217 2.54 -0.18 9.20
C GLY A 217 2.84 -1.51 8.51
N SER A 218 4.06 -2.01 8.72
CA SER A 218 4.52 -3.27 8.13
C SER A 218 3.95 -4.49 8.84
N LEU A 219 3.77 -5.58 8.09
CA LEU A 219 3.42 -6.87 8.67
C LEU A 219 4.54 -7.41 9.57
N VAL A 220 5.81 -7.31 9.17
CA VAL A 220 6.93 -8.02 9.82
C VAL A 220 7.91 -7.14 10.57
N ASP A 221 7.90 -5.83 10.33
CA ASP A 221 8.86 -4.94 10.98
C ASP A 221 8.68 -4.92 12.50
N CYS A 222 9.81 -4.85 13.21
CA CYS A 222 9.87 -4.79 14.66
C CYS A 222 10.48 -3.50 15.23
N ALA A 223 10.80 -2.51 14.39
CA ALA A 223 11.46 -1.26 14.77
C ALA A 223 10.72 -0.46 15.85
N TYR A 224 9.39 -0.57 15.88
CA TYR A 224 8.52 0.22 16.77
C TYR A 224 7.74 -0.61 17.79
N THR A 225 8.07 -1.90 17.92
CA THR A 225 7.29 -2.90 18.67
C THR A 225 8.13 -3.73 19.63
N GLY A 226 9.34 -3.23 19.97
CA GLY A 226 10.23 -3.86 20.93
C GLY A 226 10.79 -5.20 20.46
N GLY A 227 11.10 -5.33 19.16
CA GLY A 227 11.73 -6.53 18.60
C GLY A 227 10.78 -7.67 18.24
N ARG A 228 9.47 -7.49 18.40
CA ARG A 228 8.45 -8.44 17.92
C ARG A 228 7.86 -7.97 16.60
N PRO A 229 7.57 -8.84 15.62
CA PRO A 229 7.00 -8.40 14.35
C PRO A 229 5.64 -7.74 14.58
N ALA A 230 5.39 -6.62 13.92
CA ALA A 230 4.23 -5.79 14.22
C ALA A 230 2.88 -6.47 13.91
N GLY A 231 2.82 -7.38 12.94
CA GLY A 231 1.59 -8.06 12.53
C GLY A 231 0.54 -7.10 11.98
N THR A 232 0.98 -6.00 11.36
CA THR A 232 0.07 -4.91 10.95
C THR A 232 -0.71 -5.27 9.69
N PHE A 233 -2.01 -5.07 9.73
CA PHE A 233 -2.92 -5.08 8.59
C PHE A 233 -4.16 -4.25 8.91
N ALA A 234 -4.98 -3.93 7.91
CA ALA A 234 -6.20 -3.13 8.12
C ALA A 234 -7.46 -3.75 7.51
N ALA A 235 -8.57 -3.56 8.21
CA ALA A 235 -9.92 -3.76 7.72
C ALA A 235 -10.54 -2.39 7.43
N VAL A 236 -10.83 -2.10 6.16
CA VAL A 236 -11.40 -0.84 5.71
C VAL A 236 -12.86 -1.04 5.34
N THR A 237 -13.76 -0.23 5.89
CA THR A 237 -15.18 -0.26 5.59
C THR A 237 -15.64 1.08 5.02
N ILE A 238 -16.25 1.04 3.85
CA ILE A 238 -16.80 2.20 3.14
C ILE A 238 -18.33 2.13 3.17
N ARG A 239 -18.95 3.20 3.70
CA ARG A 239 -20.41 3.38 3.77
C ARG A 239 -20.77 4.78 3.27
N GLY A 240 -21.26 4.89 2.04
CA GLY A 240 -21.44 6.19 1.39
C GLY A 240 -20.10 6.91 1.25
N ARG A 241 -19.97 8.09 1.87
CA ARG A 241 -18.70 8.85 1.93
C ARG A 241 -17.87 8.57 3.18
N ASN A 242 -18.37 7.74 4.10
CA ASN A 242 -17.66 7.43 5.34
C ASN A 242 -16.64 6.32 5.09
N VAL A 243 -15.42 6.55 5.56
CA VAL A 243 -14.28 5.62 5.51
C VAL A 243 -13.89 5.28 6.95
N GLU A 244 -14.07 4.03 7.33
CA GLU A 244 -13.61 3.50 8.61
C GLU A 244 -12.41 2.58 8.35
N VAL A 245 -11.32 2.79 9.09
CA VAL A 245 -10.10 2.00 9.01
C VAL A 245 -9.82 1.44 10.39
N ARG A 246 -9.77 0.11 10.51
CA ARG A 246 -9.35 -0.58 11.73
C ARG A 246 -8.03 -1.28 11.46
N VAL A 247 -6.99 -0.87 12.16
CA VAL A 247 -5.65 -1.44 12.06
C VAL A 247 -5.44 -2.43 13.20
N SER A 248 -5.02 -3.62 12.85
CA SER A 248 -4.69 -4.71 13.76
C SER A 248 -3.17 -4.85 13.89
N GLY A 249 -2.73 -5.66 14.85
CA GLY A 249 -1.31 -5.91 15.14
C GLY A 249 -0.91 -5.41 16.52
N LEU A 250 0.38 -5.27 16.75
CA LEU A 250 0.94 -4.81 18.03
C LEU A 250 0.81 -3.29 18.24
N GLN A 251 0.44 -2.55 17.20
CA GLN A 251 0.16 -1.11 17.25
C GLN A 251 -1.22 -0.84 16.64
N PRO A 252 -2.31 -1.27 17.30
CA PRO A 252 -3.65 -1.13 16.77
C PRO A 252 -4.08 0.34 16.76
N GLU A 253 -4.81 0.73 15.71
CA GLU A 253 -5.32 2.08 15.51
C GLU A 253 -6.72 2.02 14.89
N GLN A 254 -7.49 3.09 15.06
CA GLN A 254 -8.80 3.21 14.42
C GLN A 254 -9.01 4.64 13.91
N PHE A 255 -9.34 4.75 12.63
CA PHE A 255 -9.63 6.02 11.99
C PHE A 255 -11.04 6.04 11.43
N HIS A 256 -11.70 7.18 11.58
CA HIS A 256 -13.03 7.44 11.01
C HIS A 256 -12.99 8.76 10.26
N PHE A 257 -13.27 8.71 8.97
CA PHE A 257 -13.35 9.88 8.10
C PHE A 257 -14.73 9.96 7.46
N GLY A 258 -15.32 11.14 7.45
CA GLY A 258 -16.66 11.35 6.92
C GLY A 258 -17.25 12.67 7.37
N THR A 259 -18.27 13.14 6.65
CA THR A 259 -19.10 14.27 7.09
C THR A 259 -20.29 13.70 7.86
N THR A 260 -20.43 14.09 9.13
CA THR A 260 -21.67 13.92 9.91
C THR A 260 -22.86 14.54 9.21
#